data_AF-A0A0T6Y5B4-F1
#
_entry.id   AF-A0A0T6Y5B4-F1
#
_cell.length_a   1.000
_cell.length_b   1.000
_cell.length_c   1.000
_cell.angle_alpha   90.00
_cell.angle_beta   90.00
_cell.angle_gamma   90.00
#
_symmetry.space_group_name_H-M   'P 1'
#
loop_
_entity.id
_entity.type
_entity.pdbx_description
1 polymer ?
#
loop_
_entity_poly.entity_id
_entity_poly.type
_entity_poly.pdbx_seq_one_letter_code
_entity_poly.pdbx_strand_id
1 'polypeptide(L)'
;MLAALLLASIVASPNMPDVKLSAATVDELQTDFESAVPCHQIDGRKVWKGAIAFYIQSFVYDGDRPVATDAADAVLPEDNSAETVKEFEDACAATQPA
;
A
#
# COMPACT_ATOMS: atom_id res chain seq x y z
N MET A 1 -1.38 3.80 56.79
CA MET A 1 -0.50 2.63 56.50
C MET A 1 -1.38 1.62 55.77
N LEU A 2 -1.13 1.11 54.57
CA LEU A 2 0.01 1.10 53.67
C LEU A 2 -0.59 0.88 52.25
N ALA A 3 -0.24 1.70 51.27
CA ALA A 3 -0.59 1.47 49.87
C ALA A 3 0.39 0.45 49.27
N ALA A 4 -0.11 -0.60 48.61
CA ALA A 4 0.70 -1.53 47.84
C ALA A 4 0.30 -1.44 46.36
N LEU A 5 1.04 -0.61 45.63
CA LEU A 5 1.02 -0.54 44.17
C LEU A 5 1.72 -1.79 43.62
N LEU A 6 0.94 -2.71 43.03
CA LEU A 6 1.47 -3.78 42.20
C LEU A 6 1.77 -3.20 40.82
N LEU A 7 3.03 -2.82 40.60
CA LEU A 7 3.58 -2.52 39.28
C LEU A 7 3.81 -3.85 38.55
N ALA A 8 2.83 -4.30 37.79
CA ALA A 8 3.03 -5.39 36.84
C ALA A 8 3.88 -4.85 35.67
N SER A 9 5.16 -5.20 35.67
CA SER A 9 6.08 -4.94 34.55
C SER A 9 5.57 -5.65 33.30
N ILE A 10 5.20 -4.88 32.28
CA ILE A 10 4.95 -5.40 30.94
C ILE A 10 6.30 -5.85 30.37
N VAL A 11 6.51 -7.16 30.31
CA VAL A 11 7.59 -7.78 29.54
C VAL A 11 7.33 -7.49 28.07
N ALA A 12 8.19 -6.69 27.45
CA ALA A 12 8.26 -6.54 26.00
C ALA A 12 8.48 -7.94 25.39
N SER A 13 7.50 -8.44 24.66
CA SER A 13 7.64 -9.69 23.90
C SER A 13 8.52 -9.41 22.67
N PRO A 14 9.67 -10.08 22.49
CA PRO A 14 10.58 -9.83 21.37
C PRO A 14 10.15 -10.52 20.07
N ASN A 15 8.97 -11.13 20.02
CA ASN A 15 8.48 -11.82 18.83
C ASN A 15 7.51 -10.93 18.05
N MET A 16 7.99 -9.79 17.56
CA MET A 16 7.38 -9.23 16.36
C MET A 16 7.96 -10.01 15.18
N PRO A 17 7.13 -10.62 14.31
CA PRO A 17 7.64 -11.13 13.04
C PRO A 17 8.36 -9.99 12.34
N ASP A 18 9.54 -10.25 11.76
CA ASP A 18 10.25 -9.31 10.91
C ASP A 18 9.29 -8.78 9.84
N VAL A 19 8.68 -7.62 10.11
CA VAL A 19 7.98 -6.85 9.11
C VAL A 19 9.08 -6.38 8.19
N LYS A 20 9.32 -7.12 7.12
CA LYS A 20 10.11 -6.62 6.00
C LYS A 20 9.36 -5.39 5.50
N LEU A 21 9.83 -4.23 5.93
CA LEU A 21 9.45 -2.98 5.31
C LEU A 21 9.94 -3.07 3.86
N SER A 22 9.04 -2.73 2.93
CA SER A 22 9.35 -2.48 1.53
C SER A 22 10.74 -1.85 1.38
N ALA A 23 11.50 -2.29 0.39
CA ALA A 23 12.80 -1.68 0.10
C ALA A 23 12.66 -0.20 -0.30
N ALA A 24 11.51 0.17 -0.88
CA ALA A 24 11.17 1.55 -1.23
C ALA A 24 10.60 2.30 -0.03
N THR A 25 11.11 3.51 0.19
CA THR A 25 10.61 4.47 1.17
C THR A 25 9.30 5.13 0.70
N VAL A 26 8.55 5.72 1.63
CA VAL A 26 7.30 6.43 1.31
C VAL A 26 7.54 7.58 0.31
N ASP A 27 8.61 8.35 0.49
CA ASP A 27 8.94 9.47 -0.40
C ASP A 27 9.29 9.00 -1.83
N GLU A 28 9.97 7.85 -1.96
CA GLU A 28 10.25 7.23 -3.25
C GLU A 28 8.96 6.76 -3.94
N LEU A 29 8.05 6.12 -3.20
CA LEU A 29 6.75 5.68 -3.73
C LEU A 29 5.86 6.86 -4.12
N GLN A 30 5.87 7.95 -3.34
CA GLN A 30 5.13 9.17 -3.68
C GLN A 30 5.66 9.79 -4.97
N THR A 31 6.99 9.89 -5.11
CA THR A 31 7.64 10.42 -6.33
C THR A 31 7.34 9.54 -7.54
N ASP A 32 7.38 8.22 -7.36
CA ASP A 32 7.07 7.26 -8.41
C ASP A 32 5.61 7.36 -8.87
N PHE A 33 4.67 7.44 -7.93
CA PHE A 33 3.23 7.62 -8.21
C PHE A 33 2.94 8.90 -9.01
N GLU A 34 3.58 10.02 -8.68
CA GLU A 34 3.41 11.29 -9.39
C GLU A 34 3.79 11.22 -10.89
N SER A 35 4.66 10.28 -11.25
CA SER A 35 5.09 10.02 -12.63
C SER A 35 4.40 8.82 -13.29
N ALA A 36 3.55 8.10 -12.54
CA ALA A 36 2.96 6.84 -12.99
C ALA A 36 1.95 7.04 -14.12
N VAL A 37 1.94 6.10 -15.08
CA VAL A 37 1.06 6.15 -16.25
C VAL A 37 -0.21 5.33 -16.04
N PRO A 38 -1.39 5.78 -16.52
CA PRO A 38 -2.64 5.05 -16.32
C PRO A 38 -2.65 3.72 -17.10
N CYS A 39 -3.27 2.72 -16.49
CA CYS A 39 -3.53 1.38 -17.05
C CYS A 39 -5.04 1.10 -17.12
N HIS A 40 -5.41 -0.09 -17.59
CA HIS A 40 -6.79 -0.56 -17.47
C HIS A 40 -7.20 -0.71 -16.00
N GLN A 41 -8.48 -0.49 -15.73
CA GLN A 41 -9.02 -0.64 -14.37
C GLN A 41 -9.04 -2.10 -13.94
N ILE A 42 -8.78 -2.34 -12.66
CA ILE A 42 -9.00 -3.63 -11.98
C ILE A 42 -10.18 -3.41 -11.04
N ASP A 43 -11.22 -4.25 -11.16
CA ASP A 43 -12.44 -4.16 -10.34
C ASP A 43 -13.07 -2.75 -10.27
N GLY A 44 -12.99 -2.00 -11.38
CA GLY A 44 -13.51 -0.63 -11.47
C GLY A 44 -12.65 0.43 -10.76
N ARG A 45 -11.51 0.05 -10.16
CA ARG A 45 -10.52 0.96 -9.56
C ARG A 45 -9.52 1.40 -10.62
N LYS A 46 -9.15 2.67 -10.60
CA LYS A 46 -8.05 3.17 -11.46
C LYS A 46 -6.74 2.50 -11.07
N VAL A 47 -5.92 2.19 -12.07
CA VAL A 47 -4.62 1.56 -11.90
C VAL A 47 -3.58 2.38 -12.65
N TRP A 48 -2.37 2.45 -12.08
CA TRP A 48 -1.23 3.12 -12.69
C TRP A 48 0.03 2.27 -12.59
N LYS A 49 0.95 2.47 -13.54
CA LYS A 49 2.28 1.86 -13.56
C LYS A 49 3.35 2.92 -13.33
N GLY A 50 4.03 2.83 -12.19
CA GLY A 50 5.28 3.54 -11.95
C GLY A 50 6.49 2.74 -12.42
N ALA A 51 7.68 3.27 -12.14
CA ALA A 51 8.94 2.58 -12.34
C ALA A 51 9.27 1.63 -11.18
N ILE A 52 8.77 1.91 -9.97
CA ILE A 52 9.05 1.12 -8.76
C ILE A 52 7.88 0.17 -8.45
N ALA A 53 6.64 0.67 -8.50
CA ALA A 53 5.46 -0.10 -8.14
C ALA A 53 4.31 0.06 -9.14
N PHE A 54 3.32 -0.82 -9.01
CA PHE A 54 1.98 -0.54 -9.51
C PHE A 54 1.18 0.20 -8.44
N TYR A 55 0.16 0.95 -8.85
CA TYR A 55 -0.70 1.70 -7.94
C TYR A 55 -2.16 1.43 -8.26
N ILE A 56 -2.98 1.28 -7.22
CA ILE A 56 -4.43 1.12 -7.36
C ILE A 56 -5.18 2.14 -6.52
N GLN A 57 -6.24 2.70 -7.08
CA GLN A 57 -7.02 3.76 -6.43
C GLN A 57 -7.54 3.28 -5.08
N SER A 58 -7.11 3.92 -3.99
CA SER A 58 -7.62 3.66 -2.66
C SER A 58 -8.78 4.61 -2.35
N PHE A 59 -9.66 4.19 -1.45
CA PHE A 59 -10.73 5.04 -0.95
C PHE A 59 -10.47 5.30 0.53
N VAL A 60 -10.20 6.57 0.86
CA VAL A 60 -10.08 6.99 2.27
C VAL A 60 -11.45 7.44 2.73
N TYR A 61 -11.91 6.89 3.85
CA TYR A 61 -13.20 7.23 4.44
C TYR A 61 -13.04 7.92 5.80
N ASP A 62 -13.94 8.85 6.08
CA ASP A 62 -14.18 9.47 7.38
C ASP A 62 -15.58 9.02 7.85
N GLY A 63 -15.62 7.97 8.66
CA GLY A 63 -16.85 7.21 8.91
C GLY A 63 -17.37 6.56 7.63
N ASP A 64 -18.60 6.84 7.24
CA ASP A 64 -19.22 6.32 6.01
C ASP A 64 -19.00 7.23 4.79
N ARG A 65 -18.24 8.33 4.93
CA ARG A 65 -18.06 9.32 3.87
C ARG A 65 -16.68 9.19 3.21
N PRO A 66 -16.59 9.02 1.87
CA PRO A 66 -15.31 9.06 1.19
C PRO A 66 -14.74 10.50 1.25
N VAL A 67 -13.48 10.64 1.65
CA VAL A 67 -12.79 11.93 1.84
C VAL A 67 -11.59 12.13 0.92
N ALA A 68 -11.06 11.07 0.31
CA ALA A 68 -10.03 11.17 -0.71
C ALA A 68 -10.30 10.17 -1.84
N THR A 69 -10.18 10.64 -3.07
CA THR A 69 -10.34 9.83 -4.30
C THR A 69 -9.06 9.77 -5.13
N ASP A 70 -8.04 10.50 -4.69
CA ASP A 70 -6.69 10.65 -5.23
C ASP A 70 -5.64 9.85 -4.42
N ALA A 71 -6.07 9.15 -3.38
CA ALA A 71 -5.23 8.18 -2.69
C ALA A 71 -5.03 6.93 -3.55
N ALA A 72 -3.86 6.30 -3.44
CA ALA A 72 -3.55 5.03 -4.06
C ALA A 72 -2.72 4.16 -3.13
N ASP A 73 -2.93 2.84 -3.23
CA ASP A 73 -2.12 1.85 -2.54
C ASP A 73 -1.01 1.41 -3.50
N ALA A 74 0.23 1.33 -3.00
CA ALA A 74 1.35 0.78 -3.75
C ALA A 74 1.31 -0.76 -3.72
N VAL A 75 1.48 -1.36 -4.88
CA VAL A 75 1.56 -2.81 -5.09
C VAL A 75 2.96 -3.14 -5.54
N LEU A 76 3.80 -3.45 -4.54
CA LEU A 76 5.18 -3.84 -4.72
C LEU A 76 5.29 -5.35 -4.95
N PRO A 77 6.08 -5.82 -5.93
CA PRO A 77 6.21 -7.25 -6.21
C PRO A 77 6.72 -8.09 -5.05
N GLU A 78 7.57 -7.53 -4.19
CA GLU A 78 8.11 -8.21 -3.01
C GLU A 78 7.09 -8.39 -1.88
N ASP A 79 6.05 -7.55 -1.84
CA ASP A 79 5.03 -7.54 -0.79
C ASP A 79 3.74 -8.26 -1.23
N ASN A 80 3.67 -8.70 -2.48
CA ASN A 80 2.48 -9.27 -3.09
C ASN A 80 2.77 -10.62 -3.74
N SER A 81 1.72 -11.42 -3.93
CA SER A 81 1.86 -12.70 -4.63
C SER A 81 2.18 -12.48 -6.11
N ALA A 82 2.86 -13.43 -6.76
CA ALA A 82 3.12 -13.38 -8.20
C ALA A 82 1.82 -13.33 -9.03
N GLU A 83 0.74 -13.95 -8.54
CA GLU A 83 -0.59 -13.88 -9.18
C GLU A 83 -1.16 -12.46 -9.12
N THR A 84 -1.08 -11.81 -7.95
CA THR A 84 -1.46 -10.41 -7.80
C THR A 84 -0.66 -9.53 -8.75
N VAL A 85 0.68 -9.61 -8.73
CA VAL A 85 1.53 -8.80 -9.61
C VAL A 85 1.19 -9.01 -11.08
N LYS A 86 0.93 -10.26 -11.48
CA LYS A 86 0.55 -10.59 -12.84
C LYS A 86 -0.75 -9.90 -13.28
N GLU A 87 -1.74 -9.78 -12.40
CA GLU A 87 -2.98 -9.06 -12.69
C GLU A 87 -2.71 -7.58 -13.04
N PHE A 88 -1.82 -6.93 -12.30
CA PHE A 88 -1.38 -5.56 -12.56
C PHE A 88 -0.56 -5.44 -13.85
N GLU A 89 0.32 -6.40 -14.13
CA GLU A 89 1.06 -6.47 -15.38
C GLU A 89 0.12 -6.59 -16.58
N ASP A 90 -0.88 -7.47 -16.49
CA ASP A 90 -1.88 -7.68 -17.54
C ASP A 90 -2.74 -6.42 -17.75
N ALA A 91 -3.15 -5.74 -16.67
CA ALA A 91 -3.87 -4.46 -16.75
C ALA A 91 -3.06 -3.35 -17.45
N CYS A 92 -1.73 -3.40 -17.35
CA CYS A 92 -0.81 -2.42 -17.92
C CYS A 92 -0.16 -2.87 -19.25
N ALA A 93 -0.47 -4.07 -19.76
CA ALA A 93 0.14 -4.63 -20.97
C ALA A 93 -0.39 -3.99 -22.26
N ALA A 94 -1.56 -3.34 -22.22
CA ALA A 94 -2.11 -2.59 -23.33
C ALA A 94 -2.11 -1.09 -22.99
N THR A 95 -1.18 -0.34 -23.59
CA THR A 95 -1.25 1.12 -23.57
C THR A 95 -2.52 1.55 -24.29
N GLN A 96 -3.52 2.09 -23.58
CA GLN A 96 -4.59 2.83 -24.24
C GLN A 96 -3.95 4.03 -24.96
N PRO A 97 -4.21 4.23 -26.26
CA PRO A 97 -3.94 5.53 -26.87
C PRO A 97 -4.74 6.60 -26.10
N ALA A 98 -4.08 7.74 -25.88
CA ALA A 98 -4.67 8.92 -25.23
C ALA A 98 -5.96 9.40 -25.92
#